data_AF-A0A6L7XGE6-F1
#
_entry.id   AF-A0A6L7XGE6-F1
#
_cell.length_a   1.000
_cell.length_b   1.000
_cell.length_c   1.000
_cell.angle_alpha   90.00
_cell.angle_beta   90.00
_cell.angle_gamma   90.00
#
_symmetry.space_group_name_H-M   'P 1'
#
loop_
_entity.id
_entity.type
_entity.pdbx_description
1 polymer ?
#
loop_
_entity_poly.entity_id
_entity_poly.type
_entity_poly.pdbx_seq_one_letter_code
_entity_poly.pdbx_strand_id
1 'polypeptide(L)'
;MNAGPDSAFGSRHDCDLDAFAALVEQPIEPADYPLAVRITQGVPTYDATALAHGPTGDTEHRHGLRAELAAALVDGPGIVLLEGAVPPEAVDRASSVFWDLIAAQHAQGGLAGDHFAKPGANDRVWNALEKLAVADPDAFIDYHRSDAVAVACEAWLGPRYQLTEQVNVVNPGGAAQHPHRDYHMGFLTDDEAEQFPLQAHRLSPLLTLQGAIAHCDMGTETGPTMYLPHSHKYELGYLAWRRPEFIEYFSQHRVQLPLRTGDAVFFSPAMFHAAGHNRTAGAHRIANLLQISSAFGRATEAVDRARMVNAVYPTLQSRVASGLDRASAANVVAACAEGYAFPTNLDRDQPVDGLAPPSQADLMNRALDEDWPPGQLRQELHQHGERHRSAVGDGPDLTGAITVDDMLVEARAELDRLTPAQLAEILAGEPHSDWPTLVVDIRDRDDRERTGMIEGSVSIPLIVLQWRCHPTASYANPAVKSFDQPLVAVCNEGYTSSLAAASLRRLGFTNVTDLEGGVEGWGAAGLPLVQTPTPT
;
A
#
# COMPACT_ATOMS: atom_id res chain seq x y z
N MET A 1 -29.85 22.63 -31.93
CA MET A 1 -31.02 23.05 -31.13
C MET A 1 -30.50 23.38 -29.75
N ASN A 2 -30.74 24.60 -29.23
CA ASN A 2 -30.33 24.98 -27.88
C ASN A 2 -31.15 24.16 -26.88
N ALA A 3 -30.55 23.10 -26.36
CA ALA A 3 -31.14 22.31 -25.29
C ALA A 3 -31.07 23.11 -23.98
N GLY A 4 -32.20 23.21 -23.27
CA GLY A 4 -32.29 23.96 -22.01
C GLY A 4 -31.47 23.32 -20.87
N PRO A 5 -31.41 23.94 -19.68
CA PRO A 5 -30.61 23.45 -18.56
C PRO A 5 -30.95 22.01 -18.10
N ASP A 6 -32.17 21.52 -18.35
CA ASP A 6 -32.58 20.14 -18.05
C ASP A 6 -31.93 19.08 -18.97
N SER A 7 -31.28 19.47 -20.07
CA SER A 7 -30.57 18.52 -20.95
C SER A 7 -29.16 18.16 -20.50
N ALA A 8 -28.72 18.68 -19.34
CA ALA A 8 -27.38 18.44 -18.82
C ALA A 8 -27.27 17.11 -18.05
N PHE A 9 -28.40 16.51 -17.68
CA PHE A 9 -28.50 15.23 -16.96
C PHE A 9 -29.30 14.24 -17.79
N GLY A 10 -29.03 12.96 -17.61
CA GLY A 10 -29.82 11.87 -18.19
C GLY A 10 -30.47 11.04 -17.09
N SER A 11 -31.63 10.47 -17.39
CA SER A 11 -32.30 9.47 -16.55
C SER A 11 -32.19 8.09 -17.21
N ARG A 12 -32.28 7.03 -16.40
CA ARG A 12 -32.47 5.66 -16.89
C ARG A 12 -33.68 5.56 -17.81
N HIS A 13 -34.69 6.41 -17.63
CA HIS A 13 -35.89 6.43 -18.46
C HIS A 13 -35.64 6.95 -19.88
N ASP A 14 -34.53 7.65 -20.10
CA ASP A 14 -34.11 8.16 -21.41
C ASP A 14 -33.31 7.12 -22.21
N CYS A 15 -33.05 5.93 -21.64
CA CYS A 15 -32.34 4.87 -22.33
C CYS A 15 -33.13 4.32 -23.53
N ASP A 16 -32.51 4.35 -24.71
CA ASP A 16 -33.05 3.90 -25.98
C ASP A 16 -32.20 2.73 -26.54
N LEU A 17 -32.82 1.56 -26.66
CA LEU A 17 -32.16 0.35 -27.15
C LEU A 17 -31.86 0.42 -28.65
N ASP A 18 -32.71 1.06 -29.46
CA ASP A 18 -32.51 1.16 -30.91
C ASP A 18 -31.31 2.09 -31.21
N ALA A 19 -31.20 3.20 -30.48
CA ALA A 19 -30.04 4.08 -30.54
C ALA A 19 -28.75 3.38 -30.10
N PHE A 20 -28.83 2.54 -29.06
CA PHE A 20 -27.72 1.71 -28.61
C PHE A 20 -27.29 0.66 -29.66
N ALA A 21 -28.26 -0.06 -30.24
CA ALA A 21 -28.01 -1.07 -31.27
C ALA A 21 -27.34 -0.46 -32.50
N ALA A 22 -27.79 0.71 -32.95
CA ALA A 22 -27.17 1.44 -34.07
C ALA A 22 -25.70 1.84 -33.81
N LEU A 23 -25.28 1.99 -32.55
CA LEU A 23 -23.86 2.19 -32.20
C LEU A 23 -23.08 0.87 -32.21
N VAL A 24 -23.66 -0.18 -31.63
CA VAL A 24 -23.02 -1.51 -31.48
C VAL A 24 -22.82 -2.20 -32.83
N GLU A 25 -23.75 -2.02 -33.76
CA GLU A 25 -23.76 -2.67 -35.07
C GLU A 25 -22.90 -1.94 -36.12
N GLN A 26 -22.11 -0.94 -35.71
CA GLN A 26 -21.18 -0.26 -36.60
C GLN A 26 -20.16 -1.26 -37.19
N PRO A 27 -19.95 -1.26 -38.51
CA PRO A 27 -18.94 -2.10 -39.12
C PRO A 27 -17.54 -1.61 -38.77
N ILE A 28 -16.58 -2.52 -38.82
CA ILE A 28 -15.17 -2.24 -38.61
C ILE A 28 -14.44 -2.54 -39.91
N GLU A 29 -13.81 -1.51 -40.46
CA GLU A 29 -13.07 -1.62 -41.71
C GLU A 29 -11.59 -1.87 -41.40
N PRO A 30 -10.96 -2.93 -41.95
CA PRO A 30 -9.54 -3.19 -41.75
C PRO A 30 -8.62 -2.03 -42.17
N ALA A 31 -9.07 -1.17 -43.08
CA ALA A 31 -8.32 0.00 -43.54
C ALA A 31 -8.15 1.07 -42.44
N ASP A 32 -9.01 1.08 -41.41
CA ASP A 32 -8.91 2.00 -40.29
C ASP A 32 -7.85 1.56 -39.26
N TYR A 33 -7.41 0.29 -39.33
CA TYR A 33 -6.45 -0.31 -38.41
C TYR A 33 -5.28 -0.99 -39.17
N PRO A 34 -4.48 -0.23 -39.94
CA PRO A 34 -3.44 -0.80 -40.80
C PRO A 34 -2.30 -1.49 -40.03
N LEU A 35 -2.12 -1.22 -38.74
CA LEU A 35 -1.12 -1.88 -37.90
C LEU A 35 -1.65 -3.17 -37.25
N ALA A 36 -2.96 -3.39 -37.24
CA ALA A 36 -3.55 -4.64 -36.77
C ALA A 36 -3.21 -5.80 -37.73
N VAL A 37 -2.73 -6.92 -37.20
CA VAL A 37 -2.41 -8.12 -37.98
C VAL A 37 -3.67 -8.86 -38.44
N ARG A 38 -4.78 -8.69 -37.72
CA ARG A 38 -6.11 -9.19 -38.09
C ARG A 38 -7.21 -8.51 -37.28
N ILE A 39 -8.45 -8.69 -37.73
CA ILE A 39 -9.66 -8.32 -36.99
C ILE A 39 -10.51 -9.58 -36.82
N THR A 40 -10.79 -9.95 -35.57
CA THR A 40 -11.59 -11.15 -35.24
C THR A 40 -12.83 -10.72 -34.46
N GLN A 41 -14.02 -11.02 -34.99
CA GLN A 41 -15.30 -10.62 -34.37
C GLN A 41 -15.36 -9.11 -34.02
N GLY A 42 -14.81 -8.26 -34.89
CA GLY A 42 -14.77 -6.82 -34.65
C GLY A 42 -13.73 -6.36 -33.61
N VAL A 43 -12.75 -7.20 -33.26
CA VAL A 43 -11.65 -6.80 -32.37
C VAL A 43 -10.33 -6.77 -33.15
N PRO A 44 -9.71 -5.58 -33.32
CA PRO A 44 -8.37 -5.44 -33.86
C PRO A 44 -7.35 -6.15 -32.98
N THR A 45 -6.53 -6.99 -33.60
CA THR A 45 -5.46 -7.75 -32.96
C THR A 45 -4.11 -7.29 -33.46
N TYR A 46 -3.18 -7.07 -32.55
CA TYR A 46 -1.81 -6.63 -32.81
C TYR A 46 -0.84 -7.68 -32.29
N ASP A 47 0.26 -7.90 -33.01
CA ASP A 47 1.34 -8.79 -32.59
C ASP A 47 2.37 -7.99 -31.78
N ALA A 48 2.48 -8.23 -30.47
CA ALA A 48 3.39 -7.50 -29.59
C ALA A 48 4.85 -7.59 -30.04
N THR A 49 5.26 -8.69 -30.69
CA THR A 49 6.62 -8.80 -31.23
C THR A 49 6.82 -7.87 -32.41
N ALA A 50 5.82 -7.72 -33.29
CA ALA A 50 5.88 -6.74 -34.38
C ALA A 50 5.89 -5.29 -33.84
N LEU A 51 5.23 -5.03 -32.70
CA LEU A 51 5.25 -3.72 -32.03
C LEU A 51 6.64 -3.36 -31.46
N ALA A 52 7.37 -4.36 -30.95
CA ALA A 52 8.72 -4.19 -30.38
C ALA A 52 9.83 -3.99 -31.43
N HIS A 53 9.56 -4.28 -32.71
CA HIS A 53 10.55 -4.29 -33.80
C HIS A 53 10.36 -3.17 -34.85
N GLY A 54 9.67 -2.08 -34.51
CA GLY A 54 9.91 -0.81 -35.22
C GLY A 54 11.41 -0.49 -35.20
N PRO A 55 11.97 0.23 -36.20
CA PRO A 55 13.38 0.60 -36.18
C PRO A 55 13.70 1.22 -34.82
N THR A 56 14.68 0.70 -34.10
CA THR A 56 15.05 1.19 -32.77
C THR A 56 15.28 2.70 -32.82
N GLY A 57 14.41 3.49 -32.17
CA GLY A 57 14.42 4.95 -32.20
C GLY A 57 13.41 5.63 -33.16
N ASP A 58 12.56 4.86 -33.85
CA ASP A 58 11.51 5.41 -34.72
C ASP A 58 10.32 5.95 -33.91
N THR A 59 10.44 7.23 -33.54
CA THR A 59 9.41 7.97 -32.82
C THR A 59 8.11 8.09 -33.64
N GLU A 60 8.19 8.07 -34.97
CA GLU A 60 7.03 8.18 -35.86
C GLU A 60 6.21 6.89 -35.84
N HIS A 61 6.86 5.73 -35.88
CA HIS A 61 6.19 4.44 -35.75
C HIS A 61 5.47 4.29 -34.40
N ARG A 62 6.15 4.59 -33.28
CA ARG A 62 5.53 4.53 -31.95
C ARG A 62 4.36 5.50 -31.82
N HIS A 63 4.48 6.71 -32.39
CA HIS A 63 3.39 7.67 -32.42
C HIS A 63 2.20 7.16 -33.24
N GLY A 64 2.44 6.58 -34.43
CA GLY A 64 1.40 5.99 -35.27
C GLY A 64 0.65 4.86 -34.57
N LEU A 65 1.39 3.95 -33.92
CA LEU A 65 0.81 2.87 -33.12
C LEU A 65 -0.07 3.39 -31.98
N ARG A 66 0.42 4.37 -31.20
CA ARG A 66 -0.36 4.98 -30.12
C ARG A 66 -1.62 5.65 -30.65
N ALA A 67 -1.53 6.34 -31.79
CA ALA A 67 -2.68 6.98 -32.42
C ALA A 67 -3.74 5.96 -32.86
N GLU A 68 -3.33 4.85 -33.48
CA GLU A 68 -4.25 3.79 -33.92
C GLU A 68 -4.89 3.06 -32.73
N LEU A 69 -4.11 2.70 -31.70
CA LEU A 69 -4.64 2.11 -30.47
C LEU A 69 -5.62 3.05 -29.76
N ALA A 70 -5.29 4.34 -29.67
CA ALA A 70 -6.18 5.35 -29.11
C ALA A 70 -7.47 5.46 -29.92
N ALA A 71 -7.38 5.52 -31.25
CA ALA A 71 -8.56 5.55 -32.12
C ALA A 71 -9.43 4.31 -31.93
N ALA A 72 -8.84 3.10 -31.86
CA ALA A 72 -9.55 1.86 -31.64
C ALA A 72 -10.30 1.84 -30.30
N LEU A 73 -9.67 2.34 -29.24
CA LEU A 73 -10.24 2.35 -27.89
C LEU A 73 -11.28 3.47 -27.68
N VAL A 74 -11.06 4.66 -28.25
CA VAL A 74 -11.91 5.85 -28.00
C VAL A 74 -13.10 5.85 -28.96
N ASP A 75 -12.81 5.96 -30.26
CA ASP A 75 -13.82 6.18 -31.30
C ASP A 75 -14.18 4.89 -32.07
N GLY A 76 -13.34 3.86 -31.95
CA GLY A 76 -13.45 2.59 -32.65
C GLY A 76 -14.25 1.54 -31.85
N PRO A 77 -13.86 0.25 -31.90
CA PRO A 77 -14.54 -0.85 -31.19
C PRO A 77 -14.52 -0.75 -29.66
N GLY A 78 -13.66 0.07 -29.07
CA GLY A 78 -13.51 0.13 -27.61
C GLY A 78 -12.71 -1.01 -27.00
N ILE A 79 -12.07 -1.84 -27.83
CA ILE A 79 -11.28 -3.01 -27.41
C ILE A 79 -10.19 -3.32 -28.44
N VAL A 80 -9.03 -3.75 -27.94
CA VAL A 80 -7.90 -4.27 -28.71
C VAL A 80 -7.33 -5.53 -28.05
N LEU A 81 -6.77 -6.43 -28.86
CA LEU A 81 -6.02 -7.60 -28.40
C LEU A 81 -4.55 -7.44 -28.78
N LEU A 82 -3.64 -7.61 -27.82
CA LEU A 82 -2.20 -7.67 -28.02
C LEU A 82 -1.74 -9.12 -27.79
N GLU A 83 -1.39 -9.81 -28.87
CA GLU A 83 -0.88 -11.18 -28.80
C GLU A 83 0.55 -11.20 -28.31
N GLY A 84 0.86 -12.11 -27.38
CA GLY A 84 2.21 -12.25 -26.82
C GLY A 84 2.70 -10.99 -26.11
N ALA A 85 1.78 -10.21 -25.53
CA ALA A 85 2.10 -8.98 -24.83
C ALA A 85 3.10 -9.20 -23.68
N VAL A 86 2.98 -10.31 -22.96
CA VAL A 86 3.94 -10.73 -21.93
C VAL A 86 4.48 -12.12 -22.32
N PRO A 87 5.81 -12.33 -22.29
CA PRO A 87 6.38 -13.64 -22.59
C PRO A 87 5.85 -14.73 -21.64
N PRO A 88 5.50 -15.93 -22.13
CA PRO A 88 4.93 -17.00 -21.30
C PRO A 88 5.77 -17.35 -20.07
N GLU A 89 7.10 -17.30 -20.17
CA GLU A 89 7.99 -17.58 -19.04
C GLU A 89 7.87 -16.54 -17.90
N ALA A 90 7.62 -15.27 -18.24
CA ALA A 90 7.39 -14.22 -17.26
C ALA A 90 6.01 -14.38 -16.62
N VAL A 91 5.01 -14.78 -17.41
CA VAL A 91 3.66 -15.10 -16.93
C VAL A 91 3.68 -16.31 -16.00
N ASP A 92 4.38 -17.39 -16.34
CA ASP A 92 4.52 -18.59 -15.51
C ASP A 92 5.14 -18.26 -14.15
N ARG A 93 6.20 -17.43 -14.15
CA ARG A 93 6.86 -17.00 -12.91
C ARG A 93 5.92 -16.17 -12.02
N ALA A 94 5.23 -15.19 -12.58
CA ALA A 94 4.24 -14.40 -11.85
C ALA A 94 3.08 -15.29 -11.34
N SER A 95 2.62 -16.24 -12.16
CA SER A 95 1.56 -17.19 -11.81
C SER A 95 1.95 -18.06 -10.63
N SER A 96 3.20 -18.53 -10.56
CA SER A 96 3.68 -19.31 -9.41
C SER A 96 3.52 -18.53 -8.10
N VAL A 97 3.93 -17.25 -8.09
CA VAL A 97 3.77 -16.37 -6.93
C VAL A 97 2.30 -16.19 -6.56
N PHE A 98 1.42 -16.00 -7.56
CA PHE A 98 -0.01 -15.85 -7.32
C PHE A 98 -0.66 -17.11 -6.77
N TRP A 99 -0.27 -18.30 -7.23
CA TRP A 99 -0.75 -19.56 -6.68
C TRP A 99 -0.29 -19.79 -5.24
N ASP A 100 0.95 -19.43 -4.92
CA ASP A 100 1.46 -19.49 -3.54
C ASP A 100 0.66 -18.56 -2.62
N LEU A 101 0.31 -17.35 -3.09
CA LEU A 101 -0.53 -16.40 -2.36
C LEU A 101 -1.95 -16.94 -2.13
N ILE A 102 -2.56 -17.53 -3.15
CA ILE A 102 -3.90 -18.16 -3.03
C ILE A 102 -3.86 -19.31 -2.02
N ALA A 103 -2.86 -20.19 -2.11
CA ALA A 103 -2.69 -21.29 -1.18
C ALA A 103 -2.52 -20.80 0.28
N ALA A 104 -1.75 -19.73 0.49
CA ALA A 104 -1.59 -19.11 1.79
C ALA A 104 -2.90 -18.51 2.33
N GLN A 105 -3.72 -17.87 1.48
CA GLN A 105 -5.03 -17.33 1.86
C GLN A 105 -6.01 -18.43 2.29
N HIS A 106 -6.05 -19.54 1.54
CA HIS A 106 -6.88 -20.69 1.88
C HIS A 106 -6.47 -21.31 3.22
N ALA A 107 -5.16 -21.44 3.48
CA ALA A 107 -4.63 -21.97 4.73
C ALA A 107 -5.01 -21.11 5.96
N GLN A 108 -5.20 -19.81 5.77
CA GLN A 108 -5.60 -18.86 6.82
C GLN A 108 -7.13 -18.75 7.00
N GLY A 109 -7.93 -19.50 6.24
CA GLY A 109 -9.39 -19.51 6.34
C GLY A 109 -10.09 -18.26 5.80
N GLY A 110 -9.40 -17.43 5.00
CA GLY A 110 -9.96 -16.22 4.42
C GLY A 110 -10.80 -16.49 3.19
N LEU A 111 -12.13 -16.42 3.30
CA LEU A 111 -13.01 -16.24 2.14
C LEU A 111 -12.96 -14.76 1.73
N ALA A 112 -12.10 -14.41 0.77
CA ALA A 112 -12.12 -13.07 0.18
C ALA A 112 -13.36 -12.95 -0.74
N GLY A 113 -14.16 -11.89 -0.56
CA GLY A 113 -15.34 -11.64 -1.41
C GLY A 113 -14.96 -11.22 -2.83
N ASP A 114 -15.81 -11.58 -3.80
CA ASP A 114 -15.83 -11.04 -5.17
C ASP A 114 -17.06 -10.12 -5.29
N HIS A 115 -16.88 -8.89 -5.79
CA HIS A 115 -17.98 -7.94 -5.98
C HIS A 115 -19.01 -8.43 -7.02
N PHE A 116 -18.60 -9.32 -7.93
CA PHE A 116 -19.41 -9.76 -9.07
C PHE A 116 -19.71 -11.27 -9.10
N ALA A 117 -19.26 -12.05 -8.11
CA ALA A 117 -19.54 -13.48 -8.02
C ALA A 117 -19.88 -13.95 -6.60
N LYS A 118 -20.49 -15.13 -6.50
CA LYS A 118 -20.78 -15.73 -5.18
C LYS A 118 -19.47 -16.12 -4.48
N PRO A 119 -19.33 -15.91 -3.16
CA PRO A 119 -18.16 -16.35 -2.40
C PRO A 119 -17.83 -17.83 -2.64
N GLY A 120 -16.57 -18.13 -2.97
CA GLY A 120 -16.07 -19.48 -3.25
C GLY A 120 -16.25 -19.97 -4.70
N ALA A 121 -16.91 -19.21 -5.58
CA ALA A 121 -16.98 -19.53 -7.01
C ALA A 121 -15.70 -19.16 -7.77
N ASN A 122 -14.99 -18.13 -7.30
CA ASN A 122 -13.75 -17.62 -7.87
C ASN A 122 -12.72 -17.42 -6.75
N ASP A 123 -11.44 -17.59 -7.07
CA ASP A 123 -10.33 -17.15 -6.21
C ASP A 123 -9.82 -15.78 -6.67
N ARG A 124 -9.44 -14.92 -5.72
CA ARG A 124 -9.03 -13.55 -6.01
C ARG A 124 -7.84 -13.11 -5.16
N VAL A 125 -6.82 -12.57 -5.82
CA VAL A 125 -5.70 -11.88 -5.16
C VAL A 125 -5.85 -10.39 -5.37
N TRP A 126 -6.33 -9.69 -4.33
CA TRP A 126 -6.35 -8.23 -4.26
C TRP A 126 -4.94 -7.67 -4.07
N ASN A 127 -4.68 -6.46 -4.59
CA ASN A 127 -3.37 -5.82 -4.57
C ASN A 127 -2.25 -6.77 -5.04
N ALA A 128 -2.49 -7.45 -6.17
CA ALA A 128 -1.56 -8.41 -6.73
C ALA A 128 -0.26 -7.72 -7.19
N LEU A 129 -0.37 -6.47 -7.66
CA LEU A 129 0.76 -5.65 -8.09
C LEU A 129 1.80 -5.47 -6.97
N GLU A 130 1.39 -4.95 -5.80
CA GLU A 130 2.31 -4.75 -4.67
C GLU A 130 2.86 -6.07 -4.15
N LYS A 131 1.99 -7.09 -4.03
CA LYS A 131 2.38 -8.40 -3.54
C LYS A 131 3.43 -9.04 -4.42
N LEU A 132 3.29 -8.97 -5.75
CA LEU A 132 4.29 -9.47 -6.69
C LEU A 132 5.60 -8.69 -6.58
N ALA A 133 5.53 -7.35 -6.55
CA ALA A 133 6.71 -6.48 -6.42
C ALA A 133 7.55 -6.79 -5.18
N VAL A 134 6.90 -7.07 -4.06
CA VAL A 134 7.58 -7.35 -2.79
C VAL A 134 8.01 -8.81 -2.66
N ALA A 135 7.20 -9.76 -3.14
CA ALA A 135 7.48 -11.19 -2.99
C ALA A 135 8.59 -11.67 -3.95
N ASP A 136 8.57 -11.24 -5.22
CA ASP A 136 9.57 -11.59 -6.22
C ASP A 136 9.83 -10.41 -7.18
N PRO A 137 10.77 -9.51 -6.83
CA PRO A 137 11.15 -8.38 -7.68
C PRO A 137 11.61 -8.77 -9.08
N ASP A 138 12.23 -9.94 -9.26
CA ASP A 138 12.65 -10.41 -10.58
C ASP A 138 11.44 -10.80 -11.44
N ALA A 139 10.47 -11.53 -10.87
CA ALA A 139 9.21 -11.82 -11.55
C ALA A 139 8.45 -10.53 -11.91
N PHE A 140 8.43 -9.56 -10.99
CA PHE A 140 7.83 -8.26 -11.23
C PHE A 140 8.48 -7.55 -12.44
N ILE A 141 9.81 -7.51 -12.49
CA ILE A 141 10.57 -6.89 -13.60
C ILE A 141 10.31 -7.62 -14.93
N ASP A 142 10.41 -8.94 -14.94
CA ASP A 142 10.23 -9.74 -16.16
C ASP A 142 8.82 -9.59 -16.75
N TYR A 143 7.81 -9.44 -15.87
CA TYR A 143 6.40 -9.23 -16.25
C TYR A 143 6.11 -7.80 -16.71
N HIS A 144 6.57 -6.78 -15.95
CA HIS A 144 6.20 -5.37 -16.17
C HIS A 144 7.12 -4.61 -17.12
N ARG A 145 8.20 -5.21 -17.61
CA ARG A 145 9.03 -4.61 -18.66
C ARG A 145 8.36 -4.55 -20.04
N SER A 146 7.20 -5.21 -20.21
CA SER A 146 6.48 -5.30 -21.48
C SER A 146 6.18 -3.92 -22.10
N ASP A 147 6.76 -3.66 -23.27
CA ASP A 147 6.46 -2.45 -24.05
C ASP A 147 5.05 -2.45 -24.65
N ALA A 148 4.51 -3.64 -24.96
CA ALA A 148 3.15 -3.78 -25.47
C ALA A 148 2.09 -3.31 -24.44
N VAL A 149 2.30 -3.65 -23.17
CA VAL A 149 1.44 -3.15 -22.08
C VAL A 149 1.63 -1.64 -21.90
N ALA A 150 2.88 -1.16 -21.87
CA ALA A 150 3.17 0.26 -21.69
C ALA A 150 2.56 1.12 -22.82
N VAL A 151 2.70 0.72 -24.08
CA VAL A 151 2.18 1.49 -25.22
C VAL A 151 0.65 1.55 -25.24
N ALA A 152 -0.04 0.49 -24.81
CA ALA A 152 -1.50 0.51 -24.67
C ALA A 152 -1.95 1.51 -23.59
N CYS A 153 -1.28 1.50 -22.43
CA CYS A 153 -1.51 2.47 -21.37
C CYS A 153 -1.25 3.91 -21.85
N GLU A 154 -0.13 4.15 -22.53
CA GLU A 154 0.24 5.47 -23.05
C GLU A 154 -0.67 5.97 -24.18
N ALA A 155 -1.23 5.06 -25.00
CA ALA A 155 -2.18 5.39 -26.06
C ALA A 155 -3.47 5.97 -25.47
N TRP A 156 -3.98 5.38 -24.38
CA TRP A 156 -5.22 5.82 -23.74
C TRP A 156 -5.01 6.97 -22.74
N LEU A 157 -4.07 6.83 -21.81
CA LEU A 157 -3.93 7.70 -20.63
C LEU A 157 -2.83 8.76 -20.76
N GLY A 158 -1.94 8.59 -21.75
CA GLY A 158 -0.68 9.29 -21.78
C GLY A 158 0.35 8.74 -20.77
N PRO A 159 1.46 9.45 -20.57
CA PRO A 159 2.50 9.02 -19.63
C PRO A 159 2.03 9.14 -18.18
N ARG A 160 2.81 8.57 -17.25
CA ARG A 160 2.57 8.66 -15.79
C ARG A 160 1.24 8.02 -15.35
N TYR A 161 0.76 7.05 -16.11
CA TYR A 161 -0.36 6.21 -15.68
C TYR A 161 0.01 5.44 -14.40
N GLN A 162 -1.00 4.95 -13.69
CA GLN A 162 -0.84 4.21 -12.45
C GLN A 162 -1.48 2.83 -12.60
N LEU A 163 -0.68 1.77 -12.45
CA LEU A 163 -1.18 0.39 -12.50
C LEU A 163 -1.77 -0.03 -11.15
N THR A 164 -2.87 -0.75 -11.19
CA THR A 164 -3.32 -1.61 -10.10
C THR A 164 -3.72 -2.95 -10.69
N GLU A 165 -3.51 -4.04 -9.95
CA GLU A 165 -3.66 -5.39 -10.49
C GLU A 165 -4.32 -6.33 -9.51
N GLN A 166 -5.20 -7.17 -10.05
CA GLN A 166 -5.95 -8.16 -9.29
C GLN A 166 -6.03 -9.46 -10.06
N VAL A 167 -5.58 -10.55 -9.44
CA VAL A 167 -5.68 -11.87 -10.06
C VAL A 167 -7.08 -12.41 -9.83
N ASN A 168 -7.73 -12.84 -10.90
CA ASN A 168 -9.03 -13.48 -10.88
C ASN A 168 -8.94 -14.89 -11.46
N VAL A 169 -9.36 -15.88 -10.68
CA VAL A 169 -9.43 -17.28 -11.08
C VAL A 169 -10.88 -17.70 -11.14
N VAL A 170 -11.37 -18.04 -12.33
CA VAL A 170 -12.70 -18.65 -12.49
C VAL A 170 -12.54 -20.16 -12.42
N ASN A 171 -13.06 -20.74 -11.34
CA ASN A 171 -12.96 -22.18 -11.09
C ASN A 171 -13.86 -22.98 -12.04
N PRO A 172 -13.58 -24.28 -12.25
CA PRO A 172 -14.44 -25.15 -13.04
C PRO A 172 -15.92 -25.07 -12.63
N GLY A 173 -16.81 -24.87 -13.61
CA GLY A 173 -18.24 -24.66 -13.37
C GLY A 173 -18.64 -23.24 -12.96
N GLY A 174 -17.70 -22.29 -12.88
CA GLY A 174 -17.95 -20.90 -12.52
C GLY A 174 -18.99 -20.24 -13.45
N ALA A 175 -20.02 -19.62 -12.87
CA ALA A 175 -21.14 -19.02 -13.59
C ALA A 175 -20.73 -17.73 -14.32
N ALA A 176 -21.37 -17.45 -15.46
CA ALA A 176 -21.22 -16.17 -16.14
C ALA A 176 -21.79 -15.03 -15.28
N GLN A 177 -21.21 -13.84 -15.47
CA GLN A 177 -21.70 -12.62 -14.85
C GLN A 177 -22.74 -11.93 -15.74
N HIS A 178 -23.50 -11.01 -15.15
CA HIS A 178 -24.31 -10.05 -15.91
C HIS A 178 -23.39 -9.00 -16.56
N PRO A 179 -23.79 -8.44 -17.73
CA PRO A 179 -23.03 -7.34 -18.32
C PRO A 179 -22.91 -6.22 -17.32
N HIS A 180 -21.79 -5.52 -17.33
CA HIS A 180 -21.56 -4.32 -16.54
C HIS A 180 -20.60 -3.38 -17.27
N ARG A 181 -20.48 -2.18 -16.72
CA ARG A 181 -19.39 -1.24 -17.00
C ARG A 181 -18.53 -1.15 -15.76
N ASP A 182 -17.25 -0.84 -15.95
CA ASP A 182 -16.29 -0.70 -14.88
C ASP A 182 -16.25 0.73 -14.29
N TYR A 183 -15.33 0.90 -13.35
CA TYR A 183 -15.04 2.14 -12.61
C TYR A 183 -14.92 3.38 -13.52
N HIS A 184 -15.31 4.60 -13.11
CA HIS A 184 -15.75 5.04 -11.76
C HIS A 184 -17.25 4.86 -11.49
N MET A 185 -18.09 5.04 -12.51
CA MET A 185 -19.55 5.06 -12.33
C MET A 185 -20.20 3.67 -12.34
N GLY A 186 -19.48 2.63 -12.78
CA GLY A 186 -19.98 1.25 -12.80
C GLY A 186 -20.40 0.68 -11.43
N PHE A 187 -19.83 1.24 -10.35
CA PHE A 187 -20.12 0.85 -8.96
C PHE A 187 -21.27 1.63 -8.32
N LEU A 188 -21.77 2.67 -8.98
CA LEU A 188 -22.87 3.49 -8.48
C LEU A 188 -24.21 2.81 -8.77
N THR A 189 -25.18 2.98 -7.88
CA THR A 189 -26.59 2.70 -8.16
C THR A 189 -27.13 3.64 -9.24
N ASP A 190 -28.27 3.30 -9.85
CA ASP A 190 -28.87 4.15 -10.89
C ASP A 190 -29.20 5.55 -10.34
N ASP A 191 -29.75 5.65 -9.13
CA ASP A 191 -30.10 6.94 -8.50
C ASP A 191 -28.85 7.79 -8.16
N GLU A 192 -27.70 7.17 -7.88
CA GLU A 192 -26.44 7.88 -7.71
C GLU A 192 -25.87 8.35 -9.05
N ALA A 193 -25.91 7.50 -10.08
CA ALA A 193 -25.40 7.82 -11.40
C ALA A 193 -26.21 8.94 -12.10
N GLU A 194 -27.53 9.01 -11.87
CA GLU A 194 -28.41 10.09 -12.37
C GLU A 194 -28.08 11.48 -11.77
N GLN A 195 -27.40 11.54 -10.63
CA GLN A 195 -26.97 12.81 -10.02
C GLN A 195 -25.74 13.42 -10.71
N PHE A 196 -25.09 12.68 -11.60
CA PHE A 196 -23.95 13.18 -12.37
C PHE A 196 -24.40 13.72 -13.73
N PRO A 197 -23.92 14.91 -14.15
CA PRO A 197 -24.26 15.45 -15.46
C PRO A 197 -23.58 14.65 -16.58
N LEU A 198 -24.13 14.71 -17.80
CA LEU A 198 -23.69 13.88 -18.94
C LEU A 198 -22.20 14.07 -19.31
N GLN A 199 -21.61 15.25 -19.09
CA GLN A 199 -20.17 15.43 -19.25
C GLN A 199 -19.32 14.61 -18.26
N ALA A 200 -19.84 14.33 -17.06
CA ALA A 200 -19.16 13.45 -16.10
C ALA A 200 -19.27 11.97 -16.53
N HIS A 201 -20.43 11.56 -17.08
CA HIS A 201 -20.59 10.23 -17.70
C HIS A 201 -19.59 10.02 -18.85
N ARG A 202 -19.32 11.06 -19.64
CA ARG A 202 -18.32 11.05 -20.73
C ARG A 202 -16.87 11.08 -20.22
N LEU A 203 -16.58 11.88 -19.20
CA LEU A 203 -15.23 12.03 -18.66
C LEU A 203 -14.77 10.80 -17.85
N SER A 204 -15.66 10.22 -17.04
CA SER A 204 -15.35 9.10 -16.14
C SER A 204 -14.53 7.98 -16.82
N PRO A 205 -14.99 7.39 -17.94
CA PRO A 205 -14.25 6.30 -18.57
C PRO A 205 -12.92 6.71 -19.18
N LEU A 206 -12.67 8.00 -19.46
CA LEU A 206 -11.40 8.47 -20.02
C LEU A 206 -10.28 8.55 -18.97
N LEU A 207 -10.60 8.40 -17.68
CA LEU A 207 -9.62 8.45 -16.59
C LEU A 207 -9.03 7.07 -16.26
N THR A 208 -9.55 5.99 -16.84
CA THR A 208 -9.11 4.62 -16.59
C THR A 208 -9.07 3.80 -17.87
N LEU A 209 -8.08 2.91 -17.99
CA LEU A 209 -8.05 1.85 -19.00
C LEU A 209 -8.22 0.52 -18.28
N GLN A 210 -8.99 -0.39 -18.88
CA GLN A 210 -9.10 -1.74 -18.38
C GLN A 210 -8.29 -2.71 -19.23
N GLY A 211 -7.60 -3.61 -18.55
CA GLY A 211 -6.77 -4.63 -19.17
C GLY A 211 -6.94 -5.99 -18.50
N ALA A 212 -6.63 -7.05 -19.24
CA ALA A 212 -6.47 -8.38 -18.68
C ALA A 212 -5.37 -9.14 -19.42
N ILE A 213 -4.43 -9.72 -18.66
CA ILE A 213 -3.40 -10.61 -19.18
C ILE A 213 -3.82 -12.05 -18.88
N ALA A 214 -3.79 -12.90 -19.91
CA ALA A 214 -4.11 -14.31 -19.77
C ALA A 214 -2.93 -15.07 -19.12
N HIS A 215 -3.19 -15.74 -18.00
CA HIS A 215 -2.20 -16.57 -17.29
C HIS A 215 -2.31 -18.07 -17.62
N CYS A 216 -3.21 -18.40 -18.53
CA CYS A 216 -3.36 -19.73 -19.12
C CYS A 216 -4.00 -19.59 -20.50
N ASP A 217 -3.95 -20.64 -21.31
CA ASP A 217 -4.77 -20.71 -22.52
C ASP A 217 -6.26 -20.72 -22.13
N MET A 218 -7.05 -19.91 -22.84
CA MET A 218 -8.48 -19.72 -22.63
C MET A 218 -9.24 -19.97 -23.92
N GLY A 219 -9.66 -21.21 -24.14
CA GLY A 219 -10.69 -21.51 -25.14
C GLY A 219 -12.05 -20.97 -24.70
N THR A 220 -12.99 -20.78 -25.63
CA THR A 220 -14.34 -20.24 -25.33
C THR A 220 -15.09 -21.02 -24.24
N GLU A 221 -14.80 -22.31 -24.10
CA GLU A 221 -15.36 -23.22 -23.11
C GLU A 221 -14.89 -22.94 -21.67
N THR A 222 -13.71 -22.34 -21.49
CA THR A 222 -13.23 -21.91 -20.16
C THR A 222 -13.86 -20.60 -19.70
N GLY A 223 -14.66 -19.98 -20.57
CA GLY A 223 -15.39 -18.76 -20.27
C GLY A 223 -14.52 -17.52 -20.21
N PRO A 224 -13.66 -17.20 -21.20
CA PRO A 224 -13.01 -15.89 -21.28
C PRO A 224 -14.05 -14.78 -21.28
N THR A 225 -13.62 -13.55 -21.00
CA THR A 225 -14.53 -12.42 -20.89
C THR A 225 -15.32 -12.22 -22.19
N MET A 226 -16.61 -11.95 -22.03
CA MET A 226 -17.53 -11.58 -23.10
C MET A 226 -17.53 -10.06 -23.22
N TYR A 227 -17.47 -9.55 -24.44
CA TYR A 227 -17.37 -8.12 -24.74
C TYR A 227 -18.42 -7.72 -25.76
N LEU A 228 -18.89 -6.47 -25.71
CA LEU A 228 -19.77 -5.91 -26.73
C LEU A 228 -19.10 -4.67 -27.35
N PRO A 229 -18.34 -4.84 -28.45
CA PRO A 229 -17.68 -3.73 -29.13
C PRO A 229 -18.63 -2.56 -29.43
N HIS A 230 -18.08 -1.35 -29.44
CA HIS A 230 -18.77 -0.06 -29.61
C HIS A 230 -19.79 0.33 -28.52
N SER A 231 -20.15 -0.56 -27.59
CA SER A 231 -21.12 -0.26 -26.54
C SER A 231 -20.69 0.86 -25.58
N HIS A 232 -19.40 1.18 -25.49
CA HIS A 232 -18.86 2.28 -24.68
C HIS A 232 -19.28 3.66 -25.19
N LYS A 233 -19.58 3.78 -26.49
CA LYS A 233 -20.01 5.03 -27.13
C LYS A 233 -21.37 5.53 -26.66
N TYR A 234 -22.18 4.63 -26.11
CA TYR A 234 -23.52 4.98 -25.66
C TYR A 234 -23.46 5.78 -24.36
N GLU A 235 -23.84 7.06 -24.44
CA GLU A 235 -23.68 8.07 -23.38
C GLU A 235 -24.38 7.65 -22.07
N LEU A 236 -25.62 7.17 -22.17
CA LEU A 236 -26.42 6.73 -21.02
C LEU A 236 -26.09 5.30 -20.56
N GLY A 237 -25.03 4.68 -21.06
CA GLY A 237 -24.85 3.25 -20.84
C GLY A 237 -24.54 2.85 -19.39
N TYR A 238 -24.09 3.77 -18.52
CA TYR A 238 -24.00 3.52 -17.07
C TYR A 238 -25.38 3.34 -16.40
N LEU A 239 -26.44 3.85 -17.02
CA LEU A 239 -27.84 3.69 -16.61
C LEU A 239 -28.56 2.58 -17.39
N ALA A 240 -27.95 2.08 -18.47
CA ALA A 240 -28.59 1.13 -19.37
C ALA A 240 -28.22 -0.33 -19.10
N TRP A 241 -26.99 -0.63 -18.68
CA TRP A 241 -26.47 -2.01 -18.64
C TRP A 241 -27.23 -2.98 -17.72
N ARG A 242 -27.94 -2.45 -16.70
CA ARG A 242 -28.75 -3.23 -15.76
C ARG A 242 -30.16 -3.52 -16.26
N ARG A 243 -30.58 -2.86 -17.35
CA ARG A 243 -31.94 -2.94 -17.86
C ARG A 243 -32.16 -4.27 -18.59
N PRO A 244 -33.28 -4.97 -18.39
CA PRO A 244 -33.52 -6.30 -18.95
C PRO A 244 -33.31 -6.40 -20.46
N GLU A 245 -33.79 -5.41 -21.21
CA GLU A 245 -33.69 -5.38 -22.67
C GLU A 245 -32.25 -5.17 -23.18
N PHE A 246 -31.41 -4.47 -22.41
CA PHE A 246 -29.98 -4.31 -22.71
C PHE A 246 -29.18 -5.56 -22.32
N ILE A 247 -29.57 -6.23 -21.22
CA ILE A 247 -28.98 -7.52 -20.81
C ILE A 247 -29.25 -8.59 -21.87
N GLU A 248 -30.49 -8.67 -22.36
CA GLU A 248 -30.89 -9.59 -23.42
C GLU A 248 -30.11 -9.29 -24.71
N TYR A 249 -30.06 -8.02 -25.14
CA TYR A 249 -29.30 -7.62 -26.32
C TYR A 249 -27.81 -7.98 -26.17
N PHE A 250 -27.18 -7.67 -25.04
CA PHE A 250 -25.81 -8.09 -24.76
C PHE A 250 -25.64 -9.60 -24.91
N SER A 251 -26.54 -10.41 -24.34
CA SER A 251 -26.47 -11.87 -24.37
C SER A 251 -26.53 -12.47 -25.78
N GLN A 252 -27.14 -11.76 -26.72
CA GLN A 252 -27.29 -12.17 -28.12
C GLN A 252 -26.12 -11.69 -28.99
N HIS A 253 -25.58 -10.49 -28.72
CA HIS A 253 -24.64 -9.80 -29.62
C HIS A 253 -23.18 -9.77 -29.13
N ARG A 254 -22.90 -10.12 -27.87
CA ARG A 254 -21.53 -10.20 -27.34
C ARG A 254 -20.61 -11.12 -28.15
N VAL A 255 -19.35 -10.73 -28.22
CA VAL A 255 -18.22 -11.50 -28.74
C VAL A 255 -17.42 -12.12 -27.61
N GLN A 256 -16.64 -13.15 -27.91
CA GLN A 256 -15.83 -13.86 -26.93
C GLN A 256 -14.59 -14.41 -27.63
N LEU A 257 -13.43 -13.86 -27.28
CA LEU A 257 -12.17 -14.19 -27.94
C LEU A 257 -11.44 -15.29 -27.17
N PRO A 258 -10.92 -16.32 -27.86
CA PRO A 258 -9.94 -17.21 -27.26
C PRO A 258 -8.62 -16.44 -27.02
N LEU A 259 -7.94 -16.74 -25.92
CA LEU A 259 -6.67 -16.13 -25.54
C LEU A 259 -5.62 -17.21 -25.30
N ARG A 260 -4.36 -16.92 -25.58
CA ARG A 260 -3.21 -17.73 -25.18
C ARG A 260 -2.54 -17.13 -23.96
N THR A 261 -1.79 -17.93 -23.21
CA THR A 261 -0.94 -17.41 -22.13
C THR A 261 -0.06 -16.26 -22.64
N GLY A 262 -0.09 -15.12 -21.94
CA GLY A 262 0.68 -13.93 -22.30
C GLY A 262 -0.03 -12.93 -23.22
N ASP A 263 -1.18 -13.29 -23.80
CA ASP A 263 -2.01 -12.33 -24.52
C ASP A 263 -2.62 -11.31 -23.55
N ALA A 264 -2.72 -10.05 -23.99
CA ALA A 264 -3.34 -8.97 -23.24
C ALA A 264 -4.51 -8.37 -24.01
N VAL A 265 -5.68 -8.26 -23.38
CA VAL A 265 -6.82 -7.52 -23.91
C VAL A 265 -6.90 -6.19 -23.19
N PHE A 266 -7.02 -5.09 -23.94
CA PHE A 266 -7.31 -3.76 -23.39
C PHE A 266 -8.62 -3.24 -23.94
N PHE A 267 -9.43 -2.63 -23.09
CA PHE A 267 -10.74 -2.13 -23.48
C PHE A 267 -11.18 -0.92 -22.66
N SER A 268 -12.08 -0.13 -23.24
CA SER A 268 -12.71 1.01 -22.56
C SER A 268 -13.48 0.50 -21.33
N PRO A 269 -13.32 1.12 -20.15
CA PRO A 269 -14.07 0.73 -18.96
C PRO A 269 -15.59 0.98 -19.10
N ALA A 270 -16.02 1.81 -20.05
CA ALA A 270 -17.43 1.99 -20.39
C ALA A 270 -17.98 0.92 -21.34
N MET A 271 -17.18 -0.03 -21.81
CA MET A 271 -17.68 -1.11 -22.66
C MET A 271 -18.49 -2.11 -21.82
N PHE A 272 -19.64 -2.54 -22.34
CA PHE A 272 -20.39 -3.63 -21.73
C PHE A 272 -19.59 -4.92 -21.86
N HIS A 273 -19.34 -5.55 -20.72
CA HIS A 273 -18.61 -6.80 -20.65
C HIS A 273 -19.05 -7.64 -19.45
N ALA A 274 -18.71 -8.93 -19.46
CA ALA A 274 -19.00 -9.85 -18.37
C ALA A 274 -18.07 -11.06 -18.42
N ALA A 275 -17.75 -11.65 -17.27
CA ALA A 275 -17.08 -12.95 -17.25
C ALA A 275 -17.96 -14.03 -17.90
N GLY A 276 -17.36 -14.85 -18.77
CA GLY A 276 -18.02 -15.99 -19.40
C GLY A 276 -18.21 -17.16 -18.43
N HIS A 277 -19.06 -18.11 -18.83
CA HIS A 277 -19.28 -19.34 -18.07
C HIS A 277 -18.13 -20.33 -18.30
N ASN A 278 -17.44 -20.74 -17.23
CA ASN A 278 -16.48 -21.83 -17.30
C ASN A 278 -17.22 -23.17 -17.32
N ARG A 279 -17.33 -23.75 -18.52
CA ARG A 279 -18.03 -25.03 -18.77
C ARG A 279 -17.12 -26.24 -18.62
N THR A 280 -15.85 -26.04 -18.29
CA THR A 280 -14.90 -27.14 -18.17
C THR A 280 -15.03 -27.84 -16.81
N ALA A 281 -14.58 -29.10 -16.77
CA ALA A 281 -14.60 -29.90 -15.55
C ALA A 281 -13.33 -29.74 -14.68
N GLY A 282 -12.28 -29.08 -15.18
CA GLY A 282 -10.98 -29.05 -14.49
C GLY A 282 -10.02 -27.94 -14.87
N ALA A 283 -10.39 -26.99 -15.75
CA ALA A 283 -9.52 -25.86 -16.07
C ALA A 283 -9.82 -24.68 -15.14
N HIS A 284 -8.80 -24.20 -14.43
CA HIS A 284 -8.86 -22.95 -13.67
C HIS A 284 -8.47 -21.80 -14.60
N ARG A 285 -9.44 -20.93 -14.94
CA ARG A 285 -9.21 -19.80 -15.84
C ARG A 285 -8.64 -18.63 -15.06
N ILE A 286 -7.32 -18.48 -15.07
CA ILE A 286 -6.60 -17.41 -14.36
C ILE A 286 -6.29 -16.24 -15.30
N ALA A 287 -6.68 -15.03 -14.89
CA ALA A 287 -6.31 -13.78 -15.55
C ALA A 287 -5.81 -12.78 -14.51
N ASN A 288 -4.77 -12.03 -14.84
CA ASN A 288 -4.40 -10.85 -14.08
C ASN A 288 -5.14 -9.65 -14.67
N LEU A 289 -5.98 -9.00 -13.87
CA LEU A 289 -6.81 -7.88 -14.28
C LEU A 289 -6.07 -6.59 -13.97
N LEU A 290 -5.84 -5.77 -15.00
CA LEU A 290 -5.17 -4.49 -14.90
C LEU A 290 -6.24 -3.41 -14.86
N GLN A 291 -6.25 -2.62 -13.80
CA GLN A 291 -7.02 -1.38 -13.73
C GLN A 291 -6.00 -0.24 -13.74
N ILE A 292 -5.87 0.41 -14.89
CA ILE A 292 -4.86 1.44 -15.10
C ILE A 292 -5.54 2.81 -14.98
N SER A 293 -5.06 3.66 -14.08
CA SER A 293 -5.58 5.01 -13.89
C SER A 293 -4.69 6.05 -14.55
N SER A 294 -5.30 7.12 -15.06
CA SER A 294 -4.58 8.34 -15.45
C SER A 294 -3.84 8.91 -14.23
N ALA A 295 -2.76 9.66 -14.46
CA ALA A 295 -2.14 10.54 -13.47
C ALA A 295 -3.14 11.48 -12.75
N PHE A 296 -4.28 11.76 -13.38
CA PHE A 296 -5.32 12.65 -12.85
C PHE A 296 -6.51 11.89 -12.23
N GLY A 297 -6.54 10.56 -12.40
CA GLY A 297 -7.62 9.69 -11.97
C GLY A 297 -7.39 9.13 -10.57
N ARG A 298 -8.47 8.67 -9.92
CA ARG A 298 -8.36 7.83 -8.72
C ARG A 298 -8.23 6.38 -9.13
N ALA A 299 -7.37 5.62 -8.47
CA ALA A 299 -7.32 4.17 -8.59
C ALA A 299 -8.37 3.48 -7.71
N THR A 300 -8.77 2.27 -8.10
CA THR A 300 -9.76 1.45 -7.35
C THR A 300 -9.22 0.98 -6.00
N GLU A 301 -7.91 0.71 -5.93
CA GLU A 301 -7.25 0.25 -4.71
C GLU A 301 -6.06 1.13 -4.34
N ALA A 302 -5.75 1.18 -3.04
CA ALA A 302 -4.57 1.83 -2.53
C ALA A 302 -3.37 0.87 -2.57
N VAL A 303 -2.24 1.37 -3.07
CA VAL A 303 -0.99 0.62 -3.22
C VAL A 303 0.14 1.38 -2.55
N ASP A 304 0.99 0.69 -1.77
CA ASP A 304 2.19 1.30 -1.18
C ASP A 304 3.32 1.36 -2.21
N ARG A 305 3.29 2.42 -3.03
CA ARG A 305 4.30 2.68 -4.07
C ARG A 305 5.71 2.81 -3.50
N ALA A 306 5.86 3.43 -2.33
CA ALA A 306 7.18 3.58 -1.71
C ALA A 306 7.77 2.22 -1.32
N ARG A 307 6.95 1.32 -0.78
CA ARG A 307 7.34 -0.06 -0.49
C ARG A 307 7.71 -0.83 -1.76
N MET A 308 6.91 -0.70 -2.82
CA MET A 308 7.21 -1.33 -4.12
C MET A 308 8.53 -0.84 -4.70
N VAL A 309 8.75 0.47 -4.78
CA VAL A 309 9.99 1.04 -5.30
C VAL A 309 11.20 0.55 -4.49
N ASN A 310 11.10 0.53 -3.16
CA ASN A 310 12.17 0.01 -2.30
C ASN A 310 12.46 -1.48 -2.51
N ALA A 311 11.45 -2.28 -2.85
CA ALA A 311 11.62 -3.71 -3.14
C ALA A 311 12.20 -3.96 -4.53
N VAL A 312 11.75 -3.21 -5.54
CA VAL A 312 12.09 -3.44 -6.96
C VAL A 312 13.44 -2.82 -7.34
N TYR A 313 13.76 -1.64 -6.80
CA TYR A 313 14.94 -0.87 -7.23
C TYR A 313 16.27 -1.63 -7.19
N PRO A 314 16.65 -2.36 -6.11
CA PRO A 314 17.95 -3.04 -6.06
C PRO A 314 18.12 -4.05 -7.20
N THR A 315 17.06 -4.80 -7.50
CA THR A 315 17.06 -5.79 -8.58
C THR A 315 17.06 -5.09 -9.93
N LEU A 316 16.26 -4.04 -10.12
CA LEU A 316 16.23 -3.28 -11.37
C LEU A 316 17.58 -2.63 -11.69
N GLN A 317 18.24 -2.02 -10.70
CA GLN A 317 19.58 -1.45 -10.82
C GLN A 317 20.60 -2.50 -11.30
N SER A 318 20.59 -3.69 -10.68
CA SER A 318 21.45 -4.81 -11.08
C SER A 318 21.15 -5.30 -12.51
N ARG A 319 19.86 -5.37 -12.88
CA ARG A 319 19.42 -5.77 -14.23
C ARG A 319 19.85 -4.75 -15.29
N VAL A 320 19.73 -3.44 -15.01
CA VAL A 320 20.23 -2.37 -15.89
C VAL A 320 21.75 -2.46 -16.05
N ALA A 321 22.48 -2.66 -14.96
CA ALA A 321 23.95 -2.85 -15.00
C ALA A 321 24.37 -4.10 -15.78
N SER A 322 23.51 -5.12 -15.86
CA SER A 322 23.74 -6.37 -16.60
C SER A 322 23.13 -6.40 -18.02
N GLY A 323 22.58 -5.28 -18.49
CA GLY A 323 22.19 -5.09 -19.90
C GLY A 323 20.69 -5.00 -20.17
N LEU A 324 19.82 -4.88 -19.16
CA LEU A 324 18.43 -4.46 -19.37
C LEU A 324 18.42 -3.04 -19.96
N ASP A 325 17.73 -2.86 -21.08
CA ASP A 325 17.67 -1.57 -21.75
C ASP A 325 16.84 -0.54 -20.96
N ARG A 326 17.08 0.73 -21.23
CA ARG A 326 16.45 1.84 -20.49
C ARG A 326 14.95 1.98 -20.75
N ALA A 327 14.44 1.54 -21.90
CA ALA A 327 13.01 1.59 -22.19
C ALA A 327 12.26 0.53 -21.38
N SER A 328 12.78 -0.70 -21.36
CA SER A 328 12.29 -1.76 -20.47
C SER A 328 12.33 -1.34 -18.99
N ALA A 329 13.42 -0.71 -18.55
CA ALA A 329 13.51 -0.20 -17.18
C ALA A 329 12.47 0.89 -16.88
N ALA A 330 12.22 1.81 -17.83
CA ALA A 330 11.19 2.83 -17.69
C ALA A 330 9.78 2.25 -17.55
N ASN A 331 9.46 1.16 -18.27
CA ASN A 331 8.19 0.45 -18.15
C ASN A 331 8.01 -0.13 -16.73
N VAL A 332 9.07 -0.70 -16.15
CA VAL A 332 9.07 -1.19 -14.76
C VAL A 332 8.87 -0.03 -13.77
N VAL A 333 9.55 1.10 -13.97
CA VAL A 333 9.37 2.30 -13.12
C VAL A 333 7.92 2.79 -13.18
N ALA A 334 7.33 2.88 -14.37
CA ALA A 334 5.93 3.27 -14.56
C ALA A 334 4.94 2.30 -13.89
N ALA A 335 5.31 1.02 -13.74
CA ALA A 335 4.48 0.04 -13.06
C ALA A 335 4.49 0.17 -11.53
N CYS A 336 5.61 0.58 -10.91
CA CYS A 336 5.77 0.55 -9.46
C CYS A 336 5.81 1.92 -8.75
N ALA A 337 6.21 3.00 -9.43
CA ALA A 337 6.39 4.32 -8.84
C ALA A 337 5.24 5.28 -9.21
N GLU A 338 4.91 6.22 -8.31
CA GLU A 338 4.04 7.35 -8.66
C GLU A 338 4.75 8.26 -9.67
N GLY A 339 4.14 8.43 -10.85
CA GLY A 339 4.67 9.23 -11.95
C GLY A 339 4.22 10.68 -11.95
N TYR A 340 3.23 11.04 -11.12
CA TYR A 340 2.70 12.40 -11.03
C TYR A 340 3.03 13.05 -9.69
N ALA A 341 3.54 14.28 -9.75
CA ALA A 341 4.01 15.00 -8.57
C ALA A 341 2.88 15.41 -7.60
N PHE A 342 1.62 15.35 -8.02
CA PHE A 342 0.48 15.79 -7.22
C PHE A 342 -0.40 14.61 -6.80
N PRO A 343 -1.04 14.68 -5.61
CA PRO A 343 -0.98 15.79 -4.66
C PRO A 343 0.37 15.86 -3.92
N THR A 344 0.82 17.08 -3.65
CA THR A 344 1.99 17.39 -2.80
C THR A 344 1.64 18.54 -1.86
N ASN A 345 2.40 18.69 -0.78
CA ASN A 345 2.25 19.81 0.14
C ASN A 345 3.23 20.92 -0.25
N LEU A 346 2.70 21.98 -0.87
CA LEU A 346 3.47 23.12 -1.36
C LEU A 346 4.11 23.98 -0.26
N ASP A 347 3.80 23.77 1.03
CA ASP A 347 4.56 24.41 2.11
C ASP A 347 5.91 23.73 2.36
N ARG A 348 6.01 22.43 2.02
CA ARG A 348 7.18 21.58 2.27
C ARG A 348 7.92 21.17 1.00
N ASP A 349 7.21 21.12 -0.12
CA ASP A 349 7.70 20.60 -1.41
C ASP A 349 7.50 21.64 -2.52
N GLN A 350 8.07 22.81 -2.33
CA GLN A 350 8.00 23.87 -3.31
C GLN A 350 8.78 23.49 -4.57
N PRO A 351 8.25 23.77 -5.77
CA PRO A 351 8.98 23.55 -7.01
C PRO A 351 10.07 24.63 -7.15
N VAL A 352 11.24 24.41 -6.55
CA VAL A 352 12.37 25.35 -6.58
C VAL A 352 13.07 25.35 -7.95
N ASP A 353 13.18 24.17 -8.57
CA ASP A 353 13.94 23.94 -9.81
C ASP A 353 13.04 23.68 -11.04
N GLY A 354 11.73 23.96 -10.96
CA GLY A 354 10.79 23.64 -12.03
C GLY A 354 9.36 24.14 -11.81
N LEU A 355 8.41 23.55 -12.55
CA LEU A 355 6.98 23.84 -12.40
C LEU A 355 6.28 22.93 -11.37
N ALA A 356 6.91 21.81 -11.00
CA ALA A 356 6.44 20.85 -10.01
C ALA A 356 7.66 20.19 -9.32
N PRO A 357 7.53 19.74 -8.07
CA PRO A 357 8.55 18.91 -7.42
C PRO A 357 8.71 17.55 -8.14
N PRO A 358 9.83 16.83 -7.93
CA PRO A 358 10.05 15.52 -8.53
C PRO A 358 9.06 14.48 -7.98
N SER A 359 8.53 13.64 -8.86
CA SER A 359 7.73 12.46 -8.50
C SER A 359 8.60 11.30 -8.01
N GLN A 360 7.99 10.23 -7.48
CA GLN A 360 8.72 9.00 -7.14
C GLN A 360 9.41 8.39 -8.36
N ALA A 361 8.75 8.41 -9.52
CA ALA A 361 9.33 7.93 -10.77
C ALA A 361 10.57 8.77 -11.18
N ASP A 362 10.52 10.10 -10.99
CA ASP A 362 11.67 10.97 -11.27
C ASP A 362 12.86 10.64 -10.35
N LEU A 363 12.59 10.42 -9.05
CA LEU A 363 13.62 10.01 -8.09
C LEU A 363 14.22 8.65 -8.42
N MET A 364 13.39 7.67 -8.79
CA MET A 364 13.85 6.32 -9.14
C MET A 364 14.66 6.32 -10.44
N ASN A 365 14.23 7.07 -11.47
CA ASN A 365 14.98 7.23 -12.72
C ASN A 365 16.34 7.91 -12.48
N ARG A 366 16.37 8.97 -11.68
CA ARG A 366 17.62 9.64 -11.28
C ARG A 366 18.55 8.69 -10.54
N ALA A 367 18.01 7.89 -9.62
CA ALA A 367 18.78 6.88 -8.90
C ALA A 367 19.41 5.85 -9.85
N LEU A 368 18.67 5.40 -10.87
CA LEU A 368 19.20 4.51 -11.92
C LEU A 368 20.26 5.19 -12.80
N ASP A 369 20.11 6.48 -13.11
CA ASP A 369 21.05 7.24 -13.95
C ASP A 369 22.37 7.55 -13.23
N GLU A 370 22.28 7.86 -11.94
CA GLU A 370 23.42 8.21 -11.08
C GLU A 370 23.98 7.00 -10.29
N ASP A 371 23.44 5.80 -10.52
CA ASP A 371 23.83 4.55 -9.86
C ASP A 371 23.80 4.63 -8.32
N TRP A 372 22.73 5.18 -7.76
CA TRP A 372 22.60 5.37 -6.32
C TRP A 372 22.56 4.05 -5.56
N PRO A 373 23.24 3.92 -4.40
CA PRO A 373 23.02 2.80 -3.50
C PRO A 373 21.55 2.73 -3.06
N PRO A 374 20.96 1.52 -2.87
CA PRO A 374 19.56 1.40 -2.45
C PRO A 374 19.19 2.16 -1.16
N GLY A 375 20.14 2.30 -0.23
CA GLY A 375 19.94 3.08 0.99
C GLY A 375 19.72 4.58 0.75
N GLN A 376 20.35 5.14 -0.29
CA GLN A 376 20.17 6.53 -0.67
C GLN A 376 18.78 6.77 -1.25
N LEU A 377 18.34 5.95 -2.22
CA LEU A 377 16.99 6.06 -2.77
C LEU A 377 15.92 5.91 -1.68
N ARG A 378 16.10 4.97 -0.74
CA ARG A 378 15.19 4.80 0.39
C ARG A 378 15.05 6.07 1.23
N GLN A 379 16.16 6.74 1.51
CA GLN A 379 16.17 7.99 2.27
C GLN A 379 15.46 9.11 1.50
N GLU A 380 15.73 9.24 0.20
CA GLU A 380 15.08 10.24 -0.67
C GLU A 380 13.58 10.02 -0.79
N LEU A 381 13.12 8.76 -0.95
CA LEU A 381 11.70 8.40 -0.96
C LEU A 381 11.02 8.69 0.38
N HIS A 382 11.70 8.41 1.50
CA HIS A 382 11.18 8.74 2.83
C HIS A 382 10.99 10.25 2.99
N GLN A 383 12.00 11.05 2.63
CA GLN A 383 11.91 12.51 2.68
C GLN A 383 10.84 13.05 1.73
N HIS A 384 10.72 12.50 0.53
CA HIS A 384 9.62 12.81 -0.39
C HIS A 384 8.26 12.52 0.26
N GLY A 385 8.09 11.37 0.92
CA GLY A 385 6.89 11.06 1.69
C GLY A 385 6.56 12.09 2.77
N GLU A 386 7.54 12.49 3.57
CA GLU A 386 7.38 13.52 4.62
C GLU A 386 6.98 14.89 4.05
N ARG A 387 7.57 15.25 2.89
CA ARG A 387 7.23 16.48 2.17
C ARG A 387 5.81 16.46 1.61
N HIS A 388 5.23 15.31 1.29
CA HIS A 388 3.86 15.20 0.77
C HIS A 388 2.78 15.15 1.86
N ARG A 389 3.14 14.90 3.13
CA ARG A 389 2.17 14.89 4.24
C ARG A 389 1.57 16.28 4.48
N SER A 390 0.27 16.32 4.77
CA SER A 390 -0.43 17.54 5.18
C SER A 390 0.27 18.19 6.38
N ALA A 391 0.45 19.51 6.34
CA ALA A 391 1.09 20.27 7.43
C ALA A 391 0.20 20.38 8.69
N VAL A 392 -1.06 19.96 8.61
CA VAL A 392 -2.03 20.09 9.69
C VAL A 392 -2.20 18.76 10.41
N GLY A 393 -1.52 18.57 11.55
CA GLY A 393 -2.00 17.64 12.57
C GLY A 393 -1.03 16.68 13.23
N ASP A 394 0.25 16.61 12.87
CA ASP A 394 1.13 15.62 13.51
C ASP A 394 1.81 16.21 14.75
N GLY A 395 1.38 15.73 15.92
CA GLY A 395 2.19 15.74 17.13
C GLY A 395 3.52 15.01 16.90
N PRO A 396 4.44 15.02 17.88
CA PRO A 396 5.76 14.46 17.69
C PRO A 396 5.68 13.01 17.19
N ASP A 397 6.39 12.73 16.11
CA ASP A 397 6.58 11.38 15.57
C ASP A 397 7.15 10.47 16.67
N LEU A 398 6.39 9.44 17.04
CA LEU A 398 6.76 8.46 18.05
C LEU A 398 7.35 7.18 17.42
N THR A 399 7.61 7.15 16.11
CA THR A 399 8.34 6.03 15.49
C THR A 399 9.79 6.04 15.97
N GLY A 400 10.08 5.21 16.97
CA GLY A 400 11.33 5.20 17.74
C GLY A 400 11.15 5.57 19.22
N ALA A 401 9.94 5.89 19.67
CA ALA A 401 9.66 6.02 21.10
C ALA A 401 9.72 4.64 21.77
N ILE A 402 10.56 4.52 22.78
CA ILE A 402 10.65 3.34 23.63
C ILE A 402 9.46 3.29 24.60
N THR A 403 8.99 2.10 24.93
CA THR A 403 7.91 1.94 25.92
C THR A 403 8.42 2.17 27.34
N VAL A 404 7.51 2.39 28.29
CA VAL A 404 7.86 2.46 29.72
C VAL A 404 8.51 1.15 30.18
N ASP A 405 8.08 0.02 29.63
CA ASP A 405 8.68 -1.29 29.91
C ASP A 405 10.11 -1.38 29.39
N ASP A 406 10.39 -0.88 28.18
CA ASP A 406 11.75 -0.81 27.62
C ASP A 406 12.67 0.05 28.50
N MET A 407 12.19 1.23 28.94
CA MET A 407 12.93 2.10 29.87
C MET A 407 13.28 1.39 31.18
N LEU A 408 12.35 0.59 31.70
CA LEU A 408 12.56 -0.17 32.93
C LEU A 408 13.52 -1.33 32.74
N VAL A 409 13.46 -2.04 31.59
CA VAL A 409 14.40 -3.10 31.23
C VAL A 409 15.81 -2.53 31.15
N GLU A 410 15.99 -1.41 30.43
CA GLU A 410 17.29 -0.73 30.31
C GLU A 410 17.83 -0.29 31.67
N ALA A 411 17.01 0.40 32.47
CA ALA A 411 17.44 0.85 33.80
C ALA A 411 17.82 -0.32 34.70
N ARG A 412 17.04 -1.41 34.72
CA ARG A 412 17.29 -2.57 35.58
C ARG A 412 18.47 -3.41 35.12
N ALA A 413 18.80 -3.41 33.83
CA ALA A 413 19.97 -4.13 33.31
C ALA A 413 21.29 -3.62 33.92
N GLU A 414 21.32 -2.36 34.37
CA GLU A 414 22.47 -1.79 35.06
C GLU A 414 22.45 -2.04 36.57
N LEU A 415 21.32 -2.41 37.18
CA LEU A 415 21.15 -2.45 38.64
C LEU A 415 21.21 -3.87 39.22
N ASP A 416 22.00 -4.04 40.30
CA ASP A 416 21.90 -5.21 41.18
C ASP A 416 20.80 -4.95 42.22
N ARG A 417 19.56 -5.27 41.85
CA ARG A 417 18.37 -4.95 42.65
C ARG A 417 18.33 -5.77 43.93
N LEU A 418 17.85 -5.15 45.02
CA LEU A 418 17.73 -5.80 46.30
C LEU A 418 16.29 -6.27 46.54
N THR A 419 16.14 -7.51 46.98
CA THR A 419 14.88 -7.98 47.57
C THR A 419 14.68 -7.35 48.96
N PRO A 420 13.43 -7.29 49.48
CA PRO A 420 13.18 -6.83 50.84
C PRO A 420 13.99 -7.55 51.93
N ALA A 421 14.15 -8.88 51.80
CA ALA A 421 14.94 -9.67 52.75
C ALA A 421 16.42 -9.27 52.74
N GLN A 422 17.03 -9.12 51.56
CA GLN A 422 18.42 -8.70 51.42
C GLN A 422 18.64 -7.29 51.99
N LEU A 423 17.73 -6.35 51.70
CA LEU A 423 17.84 -5.00 52.26
C LEU A 423 17.70 -5.02 53.78
N ALA A 424 16.78 -5.80 54.34
CA ALA A 424 16.63 -5.93 55.80
C ALA A 424 17.89 -6.50 56.47
N GLU A 425 18.53 -7.49 55.87
CA GLU A 425 19.80 -8.04 56.34
C GLU A 425 20.92 -6.99 56.29
N ILE A 426 21.01 -6.23 55.20
CA ILE A 426 21.99 -5.13 55.05
C ILE A 426 21.78 -4.05 56.12
N LEU A 427 20.53 -3.68 56.40
CA LEU A 427 20.21 -2.65 57.39
C LEU A 427 20.39 -3.12 58.85
N ALA A 428 20.28 -4.42 59.12
CA ALA A 428 20.51 -5.00 60.44
C ALA A 428 21.99 -5.35 60.71
N GLY A 429 22.80 -5.47 59.67
CA GLY A 429 24.23 -5.80 59.77
C GLY A 429 25.13 -4.58 60.03
N GLU A 430 26.40 -4.85 60.30
CA GLU A 430 27.43 -3.80 60.37
C GLU A 430 27.70 -3.21 58.96
N PRO A 431 28.01 -1.90 58.84
CA PRO A 431 28.32 -1.28 57.56
C PRO A 431 29.51 -1.96 56.87
N HIS A 432 29.35 -2.29 55.59
CA HIS A 432 30.39 -2.91 54.77
C HIS A 432 31.27 -1.88 54.03
N SER A 433 31.04 -0.59 54.28
CA SER A 433 31.80 0.54 53.70
C SER A 433 31.98 1.64 54.74
N ASP A 434 32.77 2.67 54.41
CA ASP A 434 32.95 3.87 55.25
C ASP A 434 31.62 4.58 55.57
N TRP A 435 30.56 4.27 54.80
CA TRP A 435 29.22 4.80 54.98
C TRP A 435 28.18 3.67 55.15
N PRO A 436 27.21 3.82 56.06
CA PRO A 436 26.07 2.91 56.11
C PRO A 436 25.20 3.06 54.85
N THR A 437 24.52 1.97 54.48
CA THR A 437 23.52 1.98 53.41
C THR A 437 22.40 2.94 53.74
N LEU A 438 22.14 3.89 52.84
CA LEU A 438 21.09 4.88 53.00
C LEU A 438 19.91 4.55 52.09
N VAL A 439 18.74 4.35 52.70
CA VAL A 439 17.48 4.21 51.97
C VAL A 439 16.96 5.61 51.62
N VAL A 440 16.78 5.87 50.33
CA VAL A 440 16.27 7.15 49.79
C VAL A 440 14.82 6.94 49.35
N ASP A 441 13.88 7.43 50.15
CA ASP A 441 12.45 7.35 49.83
C ASP A 441 12.07 8.51 48.89
N ILE A 442 11.79 8.15 47.63
CA ILE A 442 11.50 9.11 46.56
C ILE A 442 10.03 9.46 46.43
N ARG A 443 9.18 8.90 47.31
CA ARG A 443 7.75 9.15 47.32
C ARG A 443 7.44 10.53 47.87
N ASP A 444 6.25 11.02 47.54
CA ASP A 444 5.75 12.25 48.12
C ASP A 444 5.40 12.08 49.61
N ARG A 445 4.88 13.15 50.20
CA ARG A 445 4.49 13.15 51.61
C ARG A 445 3.26 12.28 51.87
N ASP A 446 2.26 12.37 50.99
CA ASP A 446 0.95 11.76 51.20
C ASP A 446 1.04 10.23 51.15
N ASP A 447 1.86 9.69 50.24
CA ASP A 447 2.10 8.25 50.17
C ASP A 447 2.80 7.71 51.43
N ARG A 448 3.76 8.45 51.97
CA ARG A 448 4.48 8.08 53.20
C ARG A 448 3.61 8.20 54.45
N GLU A 449 2.73 9.19 54.51
CA GLU A 449 1.76 9.32 55.59
C GLU A 449 0.70 8.21 55.54
N ARG A 450 0.31 7.77 54.33
CA ARG A 450 -0.68 6.70 54.14
C ARG A 450 -0.13 5.31 54.44
N THR A 451 1.08 5.01 53.98
CA THR A 451 1.63 3.64 53.97
C THR A 451 2.77 3.42 54.95
N GLY A 452 3.28 4.48 55.57
CA GLY A 452 4.50 4.43 56.39
C GLY A 452 5.78 4.44 55.53
N MET A 453 6.92 4.44 56.19
CA MET A 453 8.25 4.47 55.57
C MET A 453 9.18 3.42 56.21
N ILE A 454 10.23 3.02 55.49
CA ILE A 454 11.27 2.14 56.04
C ILE A 454 12.02 2.93 57.12
N GLU A 455 12.23 2.32 58.29
CA GLU A 455 12.93 2.96 59.39
C GLU A 455 14.35 3.39 58.98
N GLY A 456 14.75 4.61 59.34
CA GLY A 456 16.06 5.17 58.96
C GLY A 456 16.14 5.68 57.51
N SER A 457 15.09 5.54 56.70
CA SER A 457 15.06 6.13 55.36
C SER A 457 14.99 7.66 55.40
N VAL A 458 15.59 8.30 54.38
CA VAL A 458 15.55 9.74 54.19
C VAL A 458 14.64 10.07 53.02
N SER A 459 13.72 11.01 53.23
CA SER A 459 12.83 11.46 52.17
C SER A 459 13.54 12.45 51.25
N ILE A 460 13.66 12.07 49.99
CA ILE A 460 14.12 12.92 48.89
C ILE A 460 13.18 12.69 47.71
N PRO A 461 12.08 13.47 47.59
CA PRO A 461 11.09 13.26 46.53
C PRO A 461 11.72 13.25 45.14
N LEU A 462 11.18 12.42 44.24
CA LEU A 462 11.72 12.23 42.89
C LEU A 462 11.98 13.55 42.15
N ILE A 463 11.07 14.52 42.29
CA ILE A 463 11.14 15.83 41.62
C ILE A 463 12.40 16.63 41.98
N VAL A 464 13.05 16.33 43.11
CA VAL A 464 14.26 17.02 43.58
C VAL A 464 15.48 16.12 43.70
N LEU A 465 15.36 14.86 43.28
CA LEU A 465 16.32 13.80 43.58
C LEU A 465 17.74 14.15 43.15
N GLN A 466 17.92 14.61 41.91
CA GLN A 466 19.24 14.78 41.30
C GLN A 466 20.10 15.76 42.10
N TRP A 467 19.58 16.95 42.42
CA TRP A 467 20.36 17.96 43.13
C TRP A 467 20.32 17.83 44.65
N ARG A 468 19.35 17.10 45.23
CA ARG A 468 19.37 16.78 46.66
C ARG A 468 20.32 15.62 46.97
N CYS A 469 20.52 14.67 46.06
CA CYS A 469 21.49 13.60 46.27
C CYS A 469 22.92 14.02 45.93
N HIS A 470 23.13 14.84 44.91
CA HIS A 470 24.48 15.21 44.46
C HIS A 470 25.30 15.88 45.59
N PRO A 471 26.40 15.27 46.10
CA PRO A 471 27.07 15.73 47.33
C PRO A 471 27.65 17.14 47.27
N THR A 472 27.93 17.65 46.07
CA THR A 472 28.48 19.01 45.86
C THR A 472 27.43 20.06 45.48
N ALA A 473 26.14 19.69 45.40
CA ALA A 473 25.09 20.63 45.05
C ALA A 473 24.78 21.59 46.19
N SER A 474 24.37 22.82 45.86
CA SER A 474 24.07 23.88 46.83
C SER A 474 22.94 23.53 47.80
N TYR A 475 22.10 22.56 47.46
CA TYR A 475 20.98 22.07 48.26
C TYR A 475 21.12 20.58 48.60
N ALA A 476 22.34 20.04 48.59
CA ALA A 476 22.60 18.64 48.92
C ALA A 476 21.98 18.26 50.27
N ASN A 477 21.34 17.09 50.31
CA ASN A 477 20.84 16.53 51.55
C ASN A 477 22.05 16.05 52.36
N PRO A 478 22.23 16.52 53.61
CA PRO A 478 23.40 16.18 54.41
C PRO A 478 23.51 14.69 54.73
N ALA A 479 22.47 13.88 54.51
CA ALA A 479 22.53 12.42 54.65
C ALA A 479 23.34 11.74 53.55
N VAL A 480 23.45 12.33 52.36
CA VAL A 480 24.23 11.80 51.23
C VAL A 480 25.65 12.40 51.29
N LYS A 481 26.63 11.56 51.59
CA LYS A 481 27.99 11.96 51.97
C LYS A 481 29.00 11.86 50.83
N SER A 482 28.79 10.92 49.92
CA SER A 482 29.74 10.61 48.85
C SER A 482 29.07 9.91 47.67
N PHE A 483 29.74 9.89 46.51
CA PHE A 483 29.29 9.17 45.32
C PHE A 483 29.40 7.65 45.44
N ASP A 484 30.24 7.15 46.34
CA ASP A 484 30.44 5.72 46.63
C ASP A 484 29.64 5.21 47.85
N GLN A 485 28.91 6.10 48.54
CA GLN A 485 28.01 5.70 49.61
C GLN A 485 26.93 4.74 49.06
N PRO A 486 26.66 3.60 49.72
CA PRO A 486 25.60 2.69 49.28
C PRO A 486 24.23 3.38 49.41
N LEU A 487 23.51 3.54 48.30
CA LEU A 487 22.18 4.14 48.23
C LEU A 487 21.16 3.14 47.70
N VAL A 488 19.98 3.07 48.33
CA VAL A 488 18.85 2.26 47.85
C VAL A 488 17.63 3.15 47.66
N ALA A 489 17.25 3.41 46.41
CA ALA A 489 16.06 4.18 46.09
C ALA A 489 14.80 3.34 46.28
N VAL A 490 13.76 3.91 46.91
CA VAL A 490 12.48 3.22 47.13
C VAL A 490 11.30 4.09 46.70
N CYS A 491 10.37 3.48 45.95
CA CYS A 491 9.04 4.03 45.65
C CYS A 491 7.95 3.08 46.17
N ASN A 492 6.69 3.25 45.74
CA ASN A 492 5.61 2.37 46.21
C ASN A 492 5.80 0.93 45.71
N GLU A 493 5.92 0.71 44.40
CA GLU A 493 5.87 -0.64 43.79
C GLU A 493 7.18 -1.08 43.10
N GLY A 494 8.24 -0.28 43.12
CA GLY A 494 9.54 -0.66 42.57
C GLY A 494 9.74 -0.41 41.06
N TYR A 495 8.94 0.47 40.45
CA TYR A 495 9.10 0.92 39.05
C TYR A 495 9.94 2.19 38.99
N THR A 496 9.42 3.28 39.57
CA THR A 496 10.06 4.61 39.54
C THR A 496 11.41 4.63 40.27
N SER A 497 11.59 3.77 41.27
CA SER A 497 12.86 3.63 41.99
C SER A 497 13.99 3.10 41.11
N SER A 498 13.71 2.20 40.15
CA SER A 498 14.71 1.72 39.19
C SER A 498 15.20 2.86 38.29
N LEU A 499 14.27 3.70 37.78
CA LEU A 499 14.61 4.86 36.96
C LEU A 499 15.38 5.92 37.77
N ALA A 500 15.01 6.13 39.03
CA ALA A 500 15.70 7.01 39.95
C ALA A 500 17.14 6.57 40.23
N ALA A 501 17.35 5.28 40.52
CA ALA A 501 18.68 4.71 40.73
C ALA A 501 19.56 4.84 39.47
N ALA A 502 19.02 4.53 38.29
CA ALA A 502 19.74 4.72 37.02
C ALA A 502 20.10 6.20 36.77
N SER A 503 19.20 7.14 37.10
CA SER A 503 19.51 8.58 37.02
C SER A 503 20.63 8.99 37.98
N LEU A 504 20.71 8.40 39.17
CA LEU A 504 21.80 8.67 40.11
C LEU A 504 23.13 8.08 39.61
N ARG A 505 23.13 6.89 38.97
CA ARG A 505 24.34 6.36 38.32
C ARG A 505 24.89 7.29 37.24
N ARG A 506 24.00 7.88 36.42
CA ARG A 506 24.38 8.89 35.42
C ARG A 506 25.02 10.14 36.03
N LEU A 507 24.71 10.46 37.29
CA LEU A 507 25.35 11.55 38.05
C LEU A 507 26.68 11.14 38.70
N GLY A 508 27.14 9.91 38.49
CA GLY A 508 28.42 9.42 38.99
C GLY A 508 28.34 8.61 40.29
N PHE A 509 27.15 8.31 40.79
CA PHE A 509 27.02 7.37 41.92
C PHE A 509 27.42 5.96 41.48
N THR A 510 28.35 5.36 42.20
CA THR A 510 28.90 4.03 41.85
C THR A 510 28.22 2.90 42.61
N ASN A 511 27.59 3.20 43.74
CA ASN A 511 26.95 2.22 44.62
C ASN A 511 25.49 2.59 44.90
N VAL A 512 24.68 2.62 43.84
CA VAL A 512 23.25 2.91 43.94
C VAL A 512 22.41 1.83 43.24
N THR A 513 21.34 1.42 43.91
CA THR A 513 20.38 0.43 43.42
C THR A 513 18.95 0.77 43.89
N ASP A 514 17.99 -0.12 43.63
CA ASP A 514 16.61 -0.01 44.06
C ASP A 514 16.10 -1.25 44.80
N LEU A 515 14.95 -1.09 45.45
CA LEU A 515 14.23 -2.15 46.16
C LEU A 515 13.16 -2.79 45.25
N GLU A 516 13.22 -4.10 45.09
CA GLU A 516 12.19 -4.87 44.38
C GLU A 516 10.83 -4.75 45.06
N GLY A 517 9.79 -4.45 44.28
CA GLY A 517 8.43 -4.27 44.79
C GLY A 517 8.23 -3.00 45.62
N GLY A 518 9.28 -2.17 45.81
CA GLY A 518 9.20 -0.95 46.60
C GLY A 518 8.75 -1.18 48.05
N VAL A 519 8.11 -0.17 48.62
CA VAL A 519 7.58 -0.21 49.98
C VAL A 519 6.41 -1.18 50.13
N GLU A 520 5.64 -1.41 49.08
CA GLU A 520 4.59 -2.45 49.09
C GLU A 520 5.20 -3.85 49.21
N GLY A 521 6.26 -4.14 48.44
CA GLY A 521 7.03 -5.38 48.54
C GLY A 521 7.66 -5.57 49.93
N TRP A 522 8.16 -4.48 50.53
CA TRP A 522 8.65 -4.48 51.90
C TRP A 522 7.57 -4.87 52.92
N GLY A 523 6.40 -4.23 52.84
CA GLY A 523 5.26 -4.55 53.71
C GLY A 523 4.72 -5.97 53.49
N ALA A 524 4.65 -6.41 52.23
CA ALA A 524 4.20 -7.77 51.87
C ALA A 524 5.17 -8.85 52.39
N ALA A 525 6.45 -8.54 52.52
CA ALA A 525 7.44 -9.41 53.16
C ALA A 525 7.33 -9.44 54.70
N GLY A 526 6.37 -8.72 55.29
CA GLY A 526 6.14 -8.66 56.73
C GLY A 526 7.17 -7.81 57.49
N LEU A 527 7.94 -6.98 56.78
CA LEU A 527 8.95 -6.11 57.38
C LEU A 527 8.32 -4.81 57.92
N PRO A 528 8.85 -4.25 59.01
CA PRO A 528 8.20 -3.13 59.70
C PRO A 528 8.27 -1.83 58.89
N LEU A 529 7.18 -1.08 58.93
CA LEU A 529 7.10 0.30 58.44
C LEU A 529 6.80 1.22 59.63
N VAL A 530 7.50 2.35 59.70
CA VAL A 530 7.27 3.38 60.72
C VAL A 530 6.40 4.49 60.15
N GLN A 531 5.55 5.06 61.00
CA GLN A 531 4.72 6.20 60.61
C GLN A 531 5.58 7.46 60.54
N THR A 532 5.30 8.31 59.55
CA THR A 532 5.97 9.61 59.44
C THR A 532 5.64 10.42 60.71
N PRO A 533 6.63 10.95 61.44
CA PRO A 533 6.35 11.80 62.59
C PRO A 533 5.48 12.98 62.13
N THR A 534 4.31 13.16 62.74
CA THR A 534 3.47 14.31 62.45
C THR A 534 4.26 15.57 62.83
N PRO A 535 4.57 16.50 61.90
CA PRO A 535 5.18 17.76 62.27
C PRO A 535 4.20 18.51 63.18
N THR A 536 4.59 18.71 64.44
CA THR A 536 3.88 19.57 65.41
C THR A 536 3.98 21.04 65.04
#